data_AF-A0A354SNR8-F1
#
_entry.id   AF-A0A354SNR8-F1
#
_cell.length_a   1.000
_cell.length_b   1.000
_cell.length_c   1.000
_cell.angle_alpha   90.00
_cell.angle_beta   90.00
_cell.angle_gamma   90.00
#
_symmetry.space_group_name_H-M   'P 1'
#
loop_
_entity.id
_entity.type
_entity.pdbx_description
1 polymer ?
#
loop_
_entity_poly.entity_id
_entity_poly.type
_entity_poly.pdbx_seq_one_letter_code
_entity_poly.pdbx_strand_id
1 'polypeptide(L)' 'MKALVQSIKDSYNELIYKVSWPTRVELGNSAVVVMFASILIAIVVFVMDFGFESIMKFIYGTIF' A
#
# COMPACT_ATOMS: atom_id res chain seq x y z
N MET A 1 -35.04 -11.55 -9.11
CA MET A 1 -34.83 -10.42 -8.17
C MET A 1 -34.69 -10.83 -6.71
N LYS A 2 -35.51 -11.76 -6.17
CA LYS A 2 -35.41 -12.18 -4.75
C LYS A 2 -34.09 -12.89 -4.38
N ALA A 3 -33.51 -13.66 -5.31
CA ALA A 3 -32.25 -14.38 -5.08
C ALA A 3 -31.05 -13.44 -4.84
N LEU A 4 -30.91 -12.35 -5.61
CA LEU A 4 -29.82 -11.39 -5.44
C LEU A 4 -29.89 -10.64 -4.10
N VAL A 5 -31.10 -10.27 -3.67
CA VAL A 5 -31.31 -9.61 -2.37
C VAL A 5 -30.96 -10.55 -1.22
N GLN A 6 -31.26 -11.85 -1.37
CA GLN A 6 -30.89 -12.87 -0.39
C GLN A 6 -29.37 -13.08 -0.34
N SER A 7 -28.71 -13.20 -1.51
CA SER A 7 -27.25 -13.35 -1.58
C SER A 7 -26.50 -12.17 -0.96
N ILE A 8 -26.98 -10.94 -1.14
CA ILE A 8 -26.37 -9.76 -0.51
C ILE A 8 -26.56 -9.78 1.02
N LYS A 9 -27.72 -10.24 1.51
CA LYS A 9 -27.97 -10.40 2.95
C LYS A 9 -27.12 -11.49 3.58
N ASP A 10 -26.96 -12.62 2.89
CA ASP A 10 -26.15 -13.73 3.36
C ASP A 10 -24.66 -13.36 3.35
N SER A 11 -24.17 -12.68 2.32
CA SER A 11 -22.81 -12.12 2.27
C SER A 11 -22.56 -11.08 3.37
N TYR A 12 -23.55 -10.24 3.70
CA TYR A 12 -23.42 -9.25 4.77
C TYR A 12 -23.32 -9.92 6.16
N ASN A 13 -24.15 -10.94 6.40
CA ASN A 13 -24.04 -11.75 7.61
C ASN A 13 -22.70 -12.49 7.68
N GLU A 14 -22.19 -13.04 6.59
CA GLU A 14 -20.92 -13.76 6.60
C GLU A 14 -19.71 -12.84 6.85
N LEU A 15 -19.69 -11.65 6.22
CA LEU A 15 -18.63 -10.65 6.42
C LEU A 15 -18.59 -10.07 7.84
N ILE A 16 -19.71 -10.05 8.55
CA ILE A 16 -19.79 -9.50 9.91
C ILE A 16 -19.57 -10.59 10.97
N TYR A 17 -20.18 -11.76 10.81
CA TYR A 17 -20.17 -12.80 11.85
C TYR A 17 -19.06 -13.84 11.70
N LYS A 18 -18.42 -13.93 10.52
CA LYS A 18 -17.43 -14.98 10.21
C LYS A 18 -16.05 -14.43 9.82
N VAL A 19 -15.88 -13.12 9.84
CA VAL A 19 -14.59 -12.48 9.61
C VAL A 19 -14.23 -11.70 10.87
N SER A 20 -13.09 -12.06 11.47
CA SER A 20 -12.48 -11.30 12.55
C SER A 20 -11.94 -9.98 11.98
N TRP A 21 -12.82 -9.02 11.70
CA TRP A 21 -12.40 -7.65 11.43
C TRP A 21 -11.71 -7.11 12.68
N PRO A 22 -10.45 -6.65 12.58
CA PRO A 22 -9.80 -5.95 13.67
C PRO A 22 -10.66 -4.77 14.09
N THR A 23 -10.65 -4.43 15.38
CA THR A 23 -11.33 -3.22 15.83
C THR A 23 -10.78 -2.00 15.08
N ARG A 24 -11.60 -0.96 14.87
CA ARG A 24 -11.21 0.22 14.07
C ARG A 24 -9.89 0.86 14.55
N VAL A 25 -9.56 0.68 15.82
CA VAL A 25 -8.31 1.13 16.45
C VAL A 25 -7.10 0.27 16.01
N GLU A 26 -7.22 -1.05 15.98
CA GLU A 26 -6.17 -1.96 15.51
C GLU A 26 -5.92 -1.84 14.00
N LEU A 27 -6.97 -1.58 13.24
CA LEU A 27 -6.89 -1.33 11.80
C LEU A 27 -6.12 -0.03 11.51
N GLY A 28 -6.39 1.02 12.29
CA GLY A 28 -5.62 2.27 12.24
C GLY A 28 -4.16 2.06 12.61
N ASN A 29 -3.88 1.27 13.64
CA ASN A 29 -2.50 0.96 14.05
C ASN A 29 -1.72 0.22 12.95
N SER A 30 -2.34 -0.77 12.32
CA SER A 30 -1.73 -1.48 11.18
C SER A 30 -1.51 -0.56 9.97
N ALA A 31 -2.46 0.34 9.69
CA ALA A 31 -2.33 1.30 8.60
C ALA A 31 -1.19 2.32 8.84
N VAL A 32 -1.00 2.76 10.08
CA VAL A 32 0.09 3.68 10.46
C VAL A 32 1.45 3.02 10.26
N VAL A 33 1.61 1.75 10.63
CA VAL A 33 2.86 1.00 10.39
C VAL A 33 3.18 0.92 8.89
N VAL A 34 2.19 0.61 8.05
CA VAL A 34 2.36 0.56 6.59
C VAL A 34 2.69 1.94 6.00
N MET A 35 2.11 3.01 6.54
CA MET A 35 2.43 4.39 6.14
C MET A 35 3.89 4.75 6.44
N PHE A 36 4.44 4.32 7.58
CA PHE A 36 5.88 4.51 7.85
C PHE A 36 6.76 3.65 6.95
N ALA A 37 6.35 2.41 6.64
CA ALA A 37 7.07 1.55 5.70
C ALA A 37 7.14 2.15 4.29
N SER A 38 6.05 2.75 3.80
CA SER A 38 6.03 3.38 2.47
C SER A 38 6.91 4.62 2.39
N ILE A 39 7.00 5.42 3.46
CA ILE A 39 7.93 6.56 3.56
C ILE A 39 9.39 6.09 3.45
N LEU A 40 9.74 5.00 4.13
CA LEU A 40 11.10 4.45 4.07
C LEU A 40 11.45 3.99 2.66
N ILE A 41 10.52 3.31 1.98
CA ILE A 41 10.70 2.90 0.57
C ILE A 41 10.85 4.14 -0.33
N ALA A 42 10.06 5.19 -0.11
CA ALA A 42 10.16 6.43 -0.89
C ALA A 42 11.54 7.09 -0.77
N ILE A 43 12.14 7.10 0.43
CA ILE A 43 13.50 7.61 0.64
C ILE A 43 14.53 6.79 -0.14
N VAL A 44 14.41 5.46 -0.12
CA VAL A 44 15.33 4.57 -0.86
C VAL A 44 15.25 4.81 -2.36
N VAL A 45 14.04 4.92 -2.92
CA VAL A 45 13.84 5.22 -4.35
C VAL A 45 14.42 6.59 -4.70
N PHE A 46 14.23 7.60 -3.84
CA PHE A 46 14.80 8.94 -4.05
C PHE A 46 16.34 8.93 -4.13
N VAL A 47 17.01 8.16 -3.24
CA VAL A 47 18.47 8.00 -3.29
C VAL A 47 18.90 7.28 -4.56
N MET A 48 18.14 6.27 -4.98
CA MET A 48 18.41 5.53 -6.21
C MET A 48 18.29 6.45 -7.44
N ASP A 49 17.22 7.23 -7.54
CA ASP A 49 17.00 8.18 -8.63
C ASP A 49 18.13 9.21 -8.71
N PHE A 50 18.50 9.81 -7.57
CA PHE A 50 19.57 10.81 -7.50
C PHE A 50 20.96 10.22 -7.83
N GLY A 51 21.21 8.99 -7.37
CA GLY A 51 22.44 8.25 -7.66
C GLY A 51 22.57 7.97 -9.15
N PHE A 52 21.53 7.43 -9.78
CA PHE A 52 21.53 7.15 -11.22
C PHE A 52 21.62 8.42 -12.06
N GLU A 53 20.90 9.49 -11.70
CA GLU A 53 21.00 10.78 -12.41
C GLU A 53 22.43 11.34 -12.36
N SER A 54 23.07 11.29 -11.18
CA SER A 54 24.43 11.78 -11.00
C SER A 54 25.46 10.97 -11.80
N ILE A 55 25.32 9.64 -11.79
CA ILE A 55 26.19 8.73 -12.55
C ILE A 55 26.01 8.95 -14.05
N MET A 56 24.77 9.03 -14.54
CA MET A 56 24.47 9.28 -15.95
C MET A 56 25.05 10.62 -16.41
N LYS A 57 24.85 11.70 -15.64
CA LYS A 57 25.44 13.02 -15.95
C LYS A 57 26.96 12.98 -16.02
N PHE A 58 27.61 12.25 -15.10
CA PHE A 58 29.07 12.10 -15.11
C PHE A 58 29.57 11.33 -16.33
N ILE A 59 28.90 10.23 -16.69
CA ILE A 59 29.25 9.41 -17.85
C ILE A 59 29.01 10.21 -19.14
N TYR A 60 27.85 10.84 -19.31
CA TYR A 60 27.56 11.65 -20.50
C TYR A 60 28.50 12.86 -20.62
N GLY A 61 28.84 13.53 -19.51
CA GLY A 61 29.76 14.66 -19.52
C GLY A 61 31.25 14.29 -19.64
N THR A 62 31.61 13.02 -19.49
CA THR A 62 32.99 12.53 -19.71
C THR A 62 33.18 11.96 -21.11
N ILE A 63 32.11 11.41 -21.70
CA ILE A 63 32.15 10.77 -23.03
C ILE A 63 31.91 11.78 -24.17
N PHE A 64 31.21 12.89 -23.92
CA PHE A 64 31.02 13.99 -24.87
C PHE A 64 31.75 15.25 -24.38
#